data_AF-A0A2H0VJ63-F1
#
_entry.id   AF-A0A2H0VJ63-F1
#
_cell.length_a   1.000
_cell.length_b   1.000
_cell.length_c   1.000
_cell.angle_alpha   90.00
_cell.angle_beta   90.00
_cell.angle_gamma   90.00
#
_symmetry.space_group_name_H-M   'P 1'
#
loop_
_entity.id
_entity.type
_entity.pdbx_description
1 polymer ?
#
loop_
_entity_poly.entity_id
_entity_poly.type
_entity_poly.pdbx_seq_one_letter_code
_entity_poly.pdbx_strand_id
1 'polypeptide(L)'
;MTGFISAFSNNIESGAFTIIFDSQITIAYLIMYYSLAHFYKFSERQNYLLFVTTLLLSFTTNFIQGALTLLILPPLLKKFKLIETTI
;
A
#
# COMPACT_ATOMS: atom_id res chain seq x y z
N MET A 1 -16.88 -9.07 28.07
CA MET A 1 -17.30 -8.14 26.99
C MET A 1 -16.89 -8.69 25.62
N THR A 2 -17.35 -9.88 25.27
CA THR A 2 -16.96 -10.62 24.05
C THR A 2 -18.16 -11.00 23.18
N GLY A 3 -19.39 -10.72 23.63
CA GLY A 3 -20.63 -11.20 23.00
C GLY A 3 -21.09 -10.42 21.76
N PHE A 4 -20.66 -9.17 21.57
CA PHE A 4 -21.03 -8.40 20.38
C PHE A 4 -20.17 -8.79 19.17
N ILE A 5 -18.85 -8.98 19.38
CA ILE A 5 -17.91 -9.37 18.31
C ILE A 5 -18.20 -10.79 17.81
N SER A 6 -18.58 -11.71 18.70
CA SER A 6 -18.88 -13.10 18.34
C SER A 6 -20.14 -13.26 17.47
N ALA A 7 -21.13 -12.35 17.59
CA ALA A 7 -22.37 -12.43 16.82
C ALA A 7 -22.19 -11.99 15.34
N PHE A 8 -21.25 -11.08 15.07
CA PHE A 8 -20.88 -10.70 13.70
C PHE A 8 -19.91 -11.70 13.05
N SER A 9 -19.14 -12.43 13.86
CA SER A 9 -18.17 -13.43 13.38
C SER A 9 -18.81 -14.66 12.72
N ASN A 10 -20.06 -15.02 13.06
CA ASN A 10 -20.71 -16.25 12.58
C ASN A 10 -21.31 -16.14 11.17
N ASN A 11 -21.39 -14.95 10.59
CA ASN A 11 -21.91 -14.72 9.23
C ASN A 11 -20.85 -14.26 8.22
N ILE A 12 -19.60 -14.10 8.67
CA ILE A 12 -18.48 -13.82 7.77
C ILE A 12 -17.86 -15.18 7.49
N GLU A 13 -18.21 -15.78 6.35
CA GLU A 13 -17.41 -16.85 5.78
C GLU A 13 -15.96 -16.33 5.70
N SER A 14 -15.12 -16.77 6.62
CA SER A 14 -13.69 -16.43 6.72
C SER A 14 -12.86 -17.11 5.63
N GLY A 15 -13.46 -17.27 4.44
CA GLY A 15 -13.00 -18.15 3.37
C GLY A 15 -12.37 -17.46 2.15
N ALA A 16 -12.19 -16.13 2.10
CA ALA A 16 -11.68 -15.49 0.87
C ALA A 16 -10.63 -14.38 1.04
N PHE A 17 -10.26 -13.98 2.27
CA PHE A 17 -9.14 -13.05 2.50
C PHE A 17 -8.29 -13.54 3.66
N THR A 18 -7.46 -14.55 3.41
CA THR A 18 -6.38 -14.92 4.33
C THR A 18 -5.31 -13.83 4.24
N ILE A 19 -5.50 -12.72 4.96
CA ILE A 19 -4.49 -11.65 5.07
C ILE A 19 -3.37 -12.20 5.95
N ILE A 20 -2.34 -12.76 5.32
CA ILE A 20 -1.11 -13.18 6.00
C ILE A 20 -0.31 -11.90 6.24
N PHE A 21 -0.39 -11.37 7.46
CA PHE A 21 0.42 -10.23 7.86
C PHE A 21 1.83 -10.67 8.19
N ASP A 22 2.78 -10.28 7.35
CA ASP A 22 4.21 -10.40 7.61
C ASP A 22 4.80 -9.01 7.89
N SER A 23 5.17 -8.77 9.14
CA SER A 23 5.74 -7.50 9.58
C SER A 23 7.03 -7.12 8.84
N GLN A 24 7.85 -8.09 8.41
CA GLN A 24 9.10 -7.82 7.70
C GLN A 24 8.81 -7.32 6.29
N ILE A 25 7.82 -7.94 5.62
CA ILE A 25 7.37 -7.50 4.29
C ILE A 25 6.79 -6.08 4.38
N THR A 26 5.94 -5.80 5.38
CA THR A 26 5.39 -4.46 5.56
C THR A 26 6.48 -3.42 5.84
N ILE A 27 7.48 -3.72 6.67
CA ILE A 27 8.63 -2.82 6.89
C ILE A 27 9.39 -2.57 5.59
N ALA A 28 9.64 -3.60 4.79
CA ALA A 28 10.33 -3.46 3.50
C ALA A 28 9.55 -2.55 2.53
N TYR A 29 8.22 -2.68 2.46
CA TYR A 29 7.37 -1.77 1.70
C TYR A 29 7.47 -0.32 2.19
N LEU A 30 7.48 -0.10 3.51
CA LEU A 30 7.60 1.24 4.09
C LEU A 30 8.96 1.88 3.77
N ILE A 31 10.06 1.13 3.83
CA ILE A 31 11.40 1.62 3.42
C ILE A 31 11.38 2.03 1.95
N MET A 32 10.74 1.23 1.09
CA MET A 32 10.62 1.53 -0.34
C MET A 32 9.80 2.80 -0.58
N TYR A 33 8.68 2.96 0.13
CA TYR A 33 7.89 4.19 0.12
C TYR A 33 8.74 5.42 0.50
N TYR A 34 9.51 5.35 1.59
CA TYR A 34 10.37 6.48 2.00
C TYR A 34 11.42 6.82 0.94
N SER A 35 12.01 5.81 0.30
CA SER A 35 12.93 6.00 -0.82
C SER A 35 12.25 6.74 -1.98
N LEU A 36 11.07 6.28 -2.42
CA LEU A 36 10.33 6.91 -3.51
C LEU A 36 9.88 8.33 -3.17
N ALA A 37 9.35 8.55 -1.97
CA ALA A 37 8.91 9.87 -1.52
C ALA A 37 10.08 10.86 -1.52
N HIS A 38 11.28 10.41 -1.15
CA HIS A 38 12.49 11.23 -1.19
C HIS A 38 12.90 11.61 -2.63
N PHE A 39 12.90 10.64 -3.56
CA PHE A 39 13.35 10.89 -4.94
C PHE A 39 12.35 11.70 -5.79
N TYR A 40 11.05 11.42 -5.65
CA TYR A 40 10.04 11.98 -6.55
C TYR A 40 9.37 13.26 -6.03
N LYS A 41 9.60 13.65 -4.76
CA LYS A 41 9.08 14.90 -4.16
C LYS A 41 7.60 15.16 -4.47
N PHE A 42 6.75 14.20 -4.10
CA PHE A 42 5.31 14.29 -4.33
C PHE A 42 4.66 15.40 -3.50
N SER A 43 3.53 15.95 -3.97
CA SER A 43 2.67 16.82 -3.15
C SER A 43 2.05 16.04 -2.00
N GLU A 44 1.61 16.73 -0.93
CA GLU A 44 1.07 16.08 0.27
C GLU A 44 -0.04 15.06 -0.03
N ARG A 45 -0.98 15.41 -0.92
CA ARG A 45 -2.07 14.52 -1.33
C ARG A 45 -1.57 13.29 -2.08
N GLN A 46 -0.61 13.46 -3.00
CA GLN A 46 -0.03 12.35 -3.76
C GLN A 46 0.80 11.43 -2.85
N ASN A 47 1.54 12.02 -1.91
CA ASN A 47 2.34 11.29 -0.94
C ASN A 47 1.47 10.45 0.01
N TYR A 48 0.34 11.02 0.47
CA TYR A 48 -0.65 10.28 1.26
C TYR A 48 -1.26 9.11 0.48
N LEU A 49 -1.63 9.33 -0.79
CA LEU A 49 -2.17 8.25 -1.63
C LEU A 49 -1.13 7.15 -1.86
N LEU A 50 0.13 7.51 -2.13
CA LEU A 50 1.22 6.55 -2.28
C LEU A 50 1.46 5.74 -1.00
N PHE A 51 1.38 6.38 0.17
CA PHE A 51 1.48 5.70 1.46
C PHE A 51 0.36 4.68 1.66
N VAL A 52 -0.90 5.07 1.40
CA VAL A 52 -2.05 4.17 1.51
C VAL A 52 -1.93 3.00 0.53
N THR A 53 -1.53 3.26 -0.72
CA THR A 53 -1.28 2.20 -1.71
C THR A 53 -0.16 1.27 -1.27
N THR A 54 0.92 1.80 -0.71
CA THR A 54 2.05 1.01 -0.19
C THR A 54 1.58 0.07 0.92
N LEU A 55 0.81 0.57 1.88
CA LEU A 55 0.24 -0.24 2.95
C LEU A 55 -0.65 -1.35 2.37
N LEU A 56 -1.56 -1.01 1.46
CA LEU A 56 -2.47 -1.99 0.85
C LEU A 56 -1.70 -3.09 0.10
N LEU A 57 -0.68 -2.72 -0.68
CA LEU A 57 0.17 -3.68 -1.39
C LEU A 57 0.90 -4.63 -0.43
N SER A 58 1.29 -4.15 0.76
CA SER A 58 1.97 -4.97 1.76
C SER A 58 1.13 -6.13 2.29
N PHE A 59 -0.20 -6.03 2.24
CA PHE A 59 -1.12 -7.08 2.68
C PHE A 59 -1.66 -7.94 1.53
N THR A 60 -1.54 -7.48 0.29
CA THR A 60 -2.27 -8.06 -0.86
C THR A 60 -1.35 -8.62 -1.94
N THR A 61 -0.07 -8.23 -1.97
CA THR A 61 0.85 -8.59 -3.04
C THR A 61 2.23 -8.98 -2.51
N ASN A 62 2.85 -9.96 -3.17
CA ASN A 62 4.23 -10.34 -2.90
C ASN A 62 5.16 -9.14 -3.06
N PHE A 63 6.16 -9.01 -2.17
CA PHE A 63 7.03 -7.84 -2.10
C PHE A 63 7.66 -7.45 -3.45
N ILE A 64 8.21 -8.41 -4.19
CA ILE A 64 8.86 -8.14 -5.49
C ILE A 64 7.86 -7.50 -6.48
N GLN A 65 6.64 -8.02 -6.55
CA GLN A 65 5.62 -7.54 -7.48
C GLN A 65 5.12 -6.14 -7.09
N GLY A 66 4.82 -5.91 -5.81
CA GLY A 66 4.36 -4.59 -5.38
C GLY A 66 5.49 -3.55 -5.35
N ALA A 67 6.74 -3.92 -5.10
CA ALA A 67 7.88 -3.02 -5.21
C ALA A 67 8.09 -2.53 -6.65
N LEU A 68 8.03 -3.43 -7.63
CA LEU A 68 8.04 -3.06 -9.06
C LEU A 68 6.86 -2.15 -9.40
N THR A 69 5.68 -2.46 -8.89
CA THR A 69 4.48 -1.63 -9.08
C THR A 69 4.71 -0.21 -8.56
N LEU A 70 5.16 -0.07 -7.32
CA LEU A 70 5.43 1.23 -6.70
C LEU A 70 6.56 2.00 -7.38
N LEU A 71 7.55 1.34 -7.97
CA LEU A 71 8.66 1.99 -8.69
C LEU A 71 8.23 2.53 -10.06
N ILE A 72 7.36 1.79 -10.76
CA ILE A 72 6.88 2.15 -12.11
C ILE A 72 5.69 3.13 -12.04
N LEU A 73 4.91 3.11 -10.96
CA LEU A 73 3.71 3.91 -10.82
C LEU A 73 3.99 5.43 -10.92
N PRO A 74 4.96 6.02 -10.19
CA PRO A 74 5.28 7.45 -10.32
C PRO A 74 5.68 7.91 -11.73
N PRO A 75 6.62 7.27 -12.44
CA PRO A 75 6.98 7.70 -13.80
C PRO A 75 5.83 7.50 -14.79
N LEU A 76 4.99 6.46 -14.63
CA LEU A 76 3.79 6.30 -15.46
C LEU A 76 2.80 7.43 -15.24
N LEU A 77 2.45 7.73 -13.99
CA LEU A 77 1.52 8.81 -13.67
C LEU A 77 2.03 10.17 -14.18
N LYS A 78 3.35 10.40 -14.11
CA LYS A 78 3.99 11.59 -14.70
C LYS A 78 3.87 11.60 -16.23
N LYS A 79 4.12 10.48 -16.91
CA LYS A 79 3.99 10.36 -18.38
C LYS A 79 2.57 10.69 -18.86
N PHE A 80 1.56 10.29 -18.10
CA PHE A 80 0.15 10.57 -18.41
C PHE A 80 -0.33 11.94 -17.89
N LYS A 81 0.54 12.77 -17.31
CA LYS A 81 0.20 14.06 -16.70
C LYS A 81 -0.91 13.96 -15.64
N LEU A 82 -1.02 12.81 -14.96
CA LEU A 82 -1.98 12.57 -13.88
C LEU A 82 -1.49 13.10 -12.54
N ILE A 83 -0.19 13.37 -12.43
CA ILE A 83 0.44 14.01 -11.27
C ILE A 83 1.31 15.17 -11.74
N GLU A 84 1.18 16.31 -11.07
CA GLU A 84 2.15 17.39 -11.14
C GLU A 84 3.22 17.12 -10.08
N THR A 85 4.47 17.06 -10.52
CA THR A 85 5.62 17.02 -9.61
C THR A 85 5.91 18.45 -9.18
N THR A 86 5.95 18.72 -7.89
CA THR A 86 6.34 20.03 -7.37
C THR A 86 7.87 20.15 -7.53
N ILE A 87 8.31 20.64 -8.68
CA ILE A 87 9.68 21.10 -8.91
C ILE A 87 9.66 22.61 -8.85
#